data_AF-W1Y372-F1
#
_entry.id   AF-W1Y372-F1
#
_cell.length_a   1.000
_cell.length_b   1.000
_cell.length_c   1.000
_cell.angle_alpha   90.00
_cell.angle_beta   90.00
_cell.angle_gamma   90.00
#
_symmetry.space_group_name_H-M   'P 1'
#
loop_
_entity.id
_entity.type
_entity.pdbx_description
1 polymer ?
#
loop_
_entity_poly.entity_id
_entity_poly.type
_entity_poly.pdbx_seq_one_letter_code
_entity_poly.pdbx_strand_id
1 'polypeptide(L)' 'PDLLSVRWKREGFISDHAARSKGKETPINLLGFKDGTANPDSQNDKLMQKVVWVTAGQQEPAWTIGGSYQAVRLI' A
#
# COMPACT_ATOMS: atom_id res chain seq x y z
N PRO A 1 -25.34 16.28 -6.17
CA PRO A 1 -23.89 16.18 -6.48
C PRO A 1 -23.28 17.59 -6.50
N ASP A 2 -22.88 18.07 -5.34
CA ASP A 2 -22.41 19.43 -5.07
C ASP A 2 -21.12 19.45 -4.23
N LEU A 3 -20.72 18.30 -3.68
CA LEU A 3 -19.60 18.21 -2.74
C LEU A 3 -18.29 17.67 -3.33
N LEU A 4 -18.33 16.90 -4.44
CA LEU A 4 -17.14 16.28 -5.02
C LEU A 4 -17.14 16.33 -6.55
N SER A 5 -15.94 16.52 -7.13
CA SER A 5 -15.67 16.44 -8.56
C SER A 5 -14.41 15.62 -8.83
N VAL A 6 -14.43 14.78 -9.87
CA VAL A 6 -13.30 13.91 -10.22
C VAL A 6 -12.16 14.75 -10.78
N ARG A 7 -10.97 14.60 -10.20
CA ARG A 7 -9.75 15.23 -10.74
C ARG A 7 -9.07 14.36 -11.80
N TRP A 8 -8.89 13.07 -11.52
CA TRP A 8 -8.31 12.07 -12.43
C TRP A 8 -8.66 10.65 -11.96
N LYS A 9 -8.54 9.66 -12.85
CA LYS A 9 -8.75 8.23 -12.56
C LYS A 9 -7.81 7.38 -13.42
N ARG A 10 -7.25 6.30 -12.85
CA ARG A 10 -6.54 5.24 -13.57
C ARG A 10 -6.94 3.88 -13.01
N GLU A 11 -7.15 2.91 -13.89
CA GLU A 11 -7.43 1.51 -13.53
C GLU A 11 -6.16 0.66 -13.71
N GLY A 12 -6.05 -0.44 -12.96
CA GLY A 12 -4.91 -1.34 -12.98
C GLY A 12 -5.31 -2.76 -12.60
N PHE A 13 -4.41 -3.71 -12.85
CA PHE A 13 -4.61 -5.13 -12.55
C PHE A 13 -3.29 -5.78 -12.10
N ILE A 14 -3.37 -6.96 -11.50
CA ILE A 14 -2.25 -7.87 -11.24
C ILE A 14 -2.53 -9.21 -11.93
N SER A 15 -1.54 -10.09 -12.06
CA SER A 15 -1.73 -11.41 -12.67
C SER A 15 -2.77 -12.24 -11.89
N ASP A 16 -3.68 -12.91 -12.62
CA ASP A 16 -4.82 -13.63 -12.03
C ASP A 16 -4.37 -14.74 -11.06
N HIS A 17 -3.31 -15.48 -11.43
CA HIS A 17 -2.76 -16.53 -10.58
C HIS A 17 -2.21 -15.99 -9.24
N ALA A 18 -1.46 -14.88 -9.27
CA ALA A 18 -0.97 -14.24 -8.04
C ALA A 18 -2.12 -13.67 -7.20
N ALA A 19 -3.14 -13.07 -7.83
CA ALA A 19 -4.32 -12.57 -7.15
C ALA A 19 -5.07 -13.67 -6.37
N ARG A 20 -5.25 -14.84 -7.02
CA ARG A 20 -5.91 -16.01 -6.41
C ARG A 20 -5.11 -16.62 -5.25
N SER A 21 -3.81 -16.42 -5.22
CA SER A 21 -2.93 -16.95 -4.16
C SER A 21 -3.15 -16.30 -2.77
N LYS A 22 -3.86 -15.17 -2.71
CA LYS A 22 -4.09 -14.37 -1.48
C LYS A 22 -2.79 -14.00 -0.76
N GLY A 23 -1.78 -13.55 -1.52
CA GLY A 23 -0.49 -13.09 -0.99
C GLY A 23 0.55 -14.19 -0.77
N LYS A 24 0.24 -15.45 -1.13
CA LYS A 24 1.23 -16.55 -1.11
C LYS A 24 2.23 -16.48 -2.26
N GLU A 25 1.84 -15.87 -3.37
CA GLU A 25 2.71 -15.67 -4.52
C GLU A 25 2.89 -14.18 -4.80
N THR A 26 4.13 -13.82 -5.13
CA THR A 26 4.47 -12.45 -5.52
C THR A 26 3.88 -12.12 -6.90
N PRO A 27 3.12 -11.03 -7.05
CA PRO A 27 2.69 -10.54 -8.35
C PRO A 27 3.87 -10.30 -9.31
N ILE A 28 3.63 -10.44 -10.62
CA ILE A 28 4.61 -10.14 -11.65
C ILE A 28 4.19 -8.83 -12.34
N ASN A 29 5.12 -7.88 -12.43
CA ASN A 29 4.87 -6.61 -13.12
C ASN A 29 4.91 -6.77 -14.66
N LEU A 30 4.57 -5.70 -15.40
CA LEU A 30 4.51 -5.74 -16.87
C LEU A 30 5.88 -5.92 -17.55
N LEU A 31 6.98 -5.90 -16.81
CA LEU A 31 8.33 -6.20 -17.31
C LEU A 31 8.74 -7.67 -17.08
N GLY A 32 7.87 -8.48 -16.46
CA GLY A 32 8.12 -9.90 -16.21
C GLY A 32 8.87 -10.21 -14.92
N PHE A 33 9.03 -9.25 -14.00
CA PHE A 33 9.72 -9.45 -12.73
C PHE A 33 8.73 -9.58 -11.55
N LYS A 34 9.08 -10.41 -10.56
CA LYS A 34 8.38 -10.47 -9.27
C LYS A 34 8.47 -9.13 -8.55
N ASP A 35 7.32 -8.56 -8.21
CA ASP A 35 7.19 -7.23 -7.62
C ASP A 35 6.53 -7.33 -6.24
N GLY A 36 7.31 -7.04 -5.18
CA GLY A 36 6.86 -7.13 -3.79
C GLY A 36 7.53 -8.21 -2.92
N THR A 37 8.52 -8.95 -3.44
CA THR A 37 9.23 -10.03 -2.71
C THR A 37 9.83 -9.56 -1.38
N ALA A 38 10.38 -8.35 -1.35
CA ALA A 38 11.08 -7.79 -0.18
C ALA A 38 10.21 -6.86 0.66
N ASN A 39 8.88 -6.85 0.45
CA ASN A 39 8.00 -6.05 1.28
C ASN A 39 8.04 -6.52 2.74
N PRO A 40 7.92 -5.61 3.71
CA PRO A 40 7.84 -6.00 5.11
C PRO A 40 6.60 -6.87 5.34
N ASP A 41 6.70 -7.81 6.28
CA ASP A 41 5.59 -8.68 6.65
C ASP A 41 4.43 -7.85 7.23
N SER A 42 3.34 -7.78 6.48
CA SER A 42 2.16 -7.00 6.85
C SER A 42 1.33 -7.63 7.97
N GLN A 43 1.59 -8.89 8.33
CA GLN A 43 0.97 -9.56 9.47
C GLN A 43 1.77 -9.38 10.78
N ASN A 44 2.96 -8.79 10.70
CA ASN A 44 3.78 -8.49 11.86
C ASN A 44 3.45 -7.11 12.42
N ASP A 45 2.56 -7.06 13.42
CA ASP A 45 2.08 -5.82 14.04
C ASP A 45 3.22 -4.91 14.52
N LYS A 46 4.24 -5.47 15.18
CA LYS A 46 5.37 -4.69 15.72
C LYS A 46 6.18 -4.04 14.60
N LEU A 47 6.37 -4.77 13.49
CA LEU A 47 7.06 -4.24 12.33
C LEU A 47 6.23 -3.13 11.65
N MET A 48 4.92 -3.32 11.52
CA MET A 48 4.02 -2.34 10.90
C MET A 48 3.91 -1.05 11.72
N GLN A 49 3.90 -1.14 13.06
CA GLN A 49 3.97 0.03 13.95
C GLN A 49 5.25 0.84 13.76
N LYS A 50 6.34 0.20 13.35
CA LYS A 50 7.63 0.87 13.08
C LYS A 50 7.72 1.47 11.68
N VAL A 51 7.12 0.81 10.68
CA VAL A 51 7.38 1.09 9.25
C VAL A 51 6.21 1.80 8.56
N VAL A 52 4.97 1.49 8.91
CA VAL A 52 3.78 1.93 8.14
C VAL A 52 2.94 2.94 8.92
N TRP A 53 2.73 2.70 10.22
CA TRP A 53 1.79 3.49 11.02
C TRP A 53 2.44 4.69 11.68
N VAL A 54 1.69 5.80 11.72
CA VAL A 54 2.03 6.92 12.60
C VAL A 54 1.73 6.54 14.04
N THR A 55 2.69 6.75 14.94
CA THR A 55 2.61 6.36 16.36
C THR A 55 2.81 7.55 17.29
N ALA A 56 2.30 7.46 18.51
CA ALA A 56 2.32 8.57 19.49
C ALA A 56 3.73 9.07 19.88
N GLY A 57 4.79 8.28 19.61
CA GLY A 57 6.17 8.67 19.89
C GLY A 57 6.82 9.55 18.82
N GLN A 58 6.12 9.81 17.72
CA GLN A 58 6.57 10.65 16.61
C GLN A 58 6.08 12.09 16.79
N GLN A 59 6.79 13.06 16.21
CA GLN A 59 6.45 14.50 16.30
C GLN A 59 5.34 14.86 15.29
N GLU A 60 4.21 14.18 15.39
CA GLU A 60 3.06 14.33 14.51
C GLU A 60 1.82 14.78 15.30
N PRO A 61 0.88 15.53 14.68
CA PRO A 61 -0.37 15.89 15.35
C PRO A 61 -1.15 14.64 15.81
N ALA A 62 -1.73 14.66 17.01
CA ALA A 62 -2.36 13.47 17.59
C ALA A 62 -3.45 12.81 16.72
N TRP A 63 -4.11 13.58 15.84
CA TRP A 63 -5.14 13.05 14.94
C TRP A 63 -4.59 12.13 13.84
N THR A 64 -3.28 12.16 13.56
CA THR A 64 -2.66 11.33 12.52
C THR A 64 -2.31 9.94 13.02
N ILE A 65 -2.34 9.69 14.33
CA ILE A 65 -2.01 8.38 14.94
C ILE A 65 -2.92 7.29 14.34
N GLY A 66 -2.29 6.20 13.89
CA GLY A 66 -2.97 5.11 13.17
C GLY A 66 -3.18 5.39 11.67
N GLY A 67 -2.86 6.59 11.20
CA GLY A 67 -2.76 6.92 9.78
C GLY A 67 -1.45 6.45 9.15
N SER A 68 -1.31 6.69 7.85
CA SER A 68 -0.09 6.42 7.09
C SER A 68 0.06 7.42 5.95
N TYR A 69 1.30 7.75 5.61
CA TYR A 69 1.61 8.59 4.46
C TYR A 69 1.50 7.78 3.17
N GLN A 70 0.79 8.30 2.17
CA GLN A 70 0.61 7.65 0.88
C GLN A 70 1.33 8.40 -0.24
N ALA A 71 2.15 7.68 -1.02
CA ALA A 71 2.78 8.19 -2.24
C ALA A 71 2.27 7.39 -3.44
N VAL A 72 1.81 8.09 -4.48
CA VAL A 72 1.32 7.49 -5.74
C VAL A 72 2.12 8.05 -6.91
N ARG A 73 2.64 7.18 -7.78
CA ARG A 73 3.29 7.55 -9.05
C ARG A 73 2.69 6.76 -10.21
N LEU A 74 2.39 7.45 -11.31
CA LEU A 74 1.99 6.84 -12.57
C LEU A 74 3.26 6.61 -13.40
N ILE A 75 3.62 5.35 -13.60
CA ILE A 75 4.81 4.91 -14.37
C ILE A 75 4.34 4.03 -15.53
#